data_AF-A0A8T4MS77-F1
#
_entry.id   AF-A0A8T4MS77-F1
#
_cell.length_a   1.000
_cell.length_b   1.000
_cell.length_c   1.000
_cell.angle_alpha   90.00
_cell.angle_beta   90.00
_cell.angle_gamma   90.00
#
_symmetry.space_group_name_H-M   'P 1'
#
loop_
_entity.id
_entity.type
_entity.pdbx_description
1 polymer ?
#
loop_
_entity_poly.entity_id
_entity_poly.type
_entity_poly.pdbx_seq_one_letter_code
_entity_poly.pdbx_strand_id
1 'polypeptide(L)'
;MVVVRKGMLTDNMLGMVLAIIGLVILGFLGVKLYSMFVSQDLKNAQAFVEDLSAKIENLKDGESNTFALRGVTEWVLVGYSSTDKSRPDKCFLNSCLCLCKYNSGESPSFNCQDNGYCRAVDRDIVVSSEIVSSGTASTIYDVRDYIVCGVSVSCYIMHEDSLLIPFDVSKQKSDISIKATALYEPSIRPQG
;
A
#
# COMPACT_ATOMS: atom_id res chain seq x y z
N MET A 1 6.98 63.30 45.75
CA MET A 1 7.72 62.04 45.96
C MET A 1 7.08 61.00 45.05
N VAL A 2 7.70 60.68 43.92
CA VAL A 2 7.12 59.76 42.92
C VAL A 2 7.63 58.36 43.22
N VAL A 3 6.75 57.50 43.72
CA VAL A 3 7.07 56.10 43.99
C VAL A 3 6.84 55.30 42.71
N VAL A 4 7.94 54.99 42.01
CA VAL A 4 7.91 54.12 40.83
C VAL A 4 7.91 52.67 41.30
N ARG A 5 6.75 52.00 41.26
CA ARG A 5 6.65 50.55 41.49
C ARG A 5 7.21 49.81 40.28
N LYS A 6 8.43 49.26 40.40
CA LYS A 6 9.00 48.35 39.41
C LYS A 6 8.55 46.91 39.71
N GLY A 7 7.97 46.27 38.69
CA GLY A 7 8.17 44.85 38.39
C GLY A 7 7.33 43.83 39.18
N MET A 8 6.10 43.60 38.75
CA MET A 8 5.32 42.39 39.11
C MET A 8 4.98 41.50 37.89
N LEU A 9 5.62 41.74 36.74
CA LEU A 9 5.36 41.04 35.48
C LEU A 9 6.36 39.92 35.16
N THR A 10 7.43 39.76 35.95
CA THR A 10 8.52 38.81 35.68
C THR A 10 8.19 37.36 36.03
N ASP A 11 7.32 37.10 37.01
CA ASP A 11 6.99 35.73 37.42
C ASP A 11 6.19 34.95 36.37
N ASN A 12 5.32 35.64 35.62
CA ASN A 12 4.52 35.00 34.58
C ASN A 12 5.28 34.82 33.25
N MET A 13 6.38 35.55 33.06
CA MET A 13 7.16 35.50 31.82
C MET A 13 7.89 34.17 31.67
N LEU A 14 8.40 33.60 32.77
CA LEU A 14 9.11 32.32 32.75
C LEU A 14 8.19 31.16 32.34
N GLY A 15 6.96 31.14 32.88
CA GLY A 15 5.95 30.14 32.52
C GLY A 15 5.57 30.21 31.03
N MET A 16 5.44 31.43 30.49
CA MET A 16 5.15 31.63 29.07
C MET A 16 6.28 31.11 28.16
N VAL A 17 7.55 31.37 28.52
CA VAL A 17 8.70 30.87 27.75
C VAL A 17 8.77 29.34 27.76
N LEU A 18 8.55 28.72 28.93
CA LEU A 18 8.52 27.25 29.04
C LEU A 18 7.38 26.64 28.20
N ALA A 19 6.20 27.26 28.17
CA ALA A 19 5.10 26.79 27.34
C ALA A 19 5.43 26.86 25.84
N ILE A 20 6.07 27.93 25.38
CA ILE A 20 6.48 28.08 23.97
C ILE A 20 7.52 27.03 23.60
N ILE A 21 8.53 26.81 24.43
CA ILE A 21 9.55 25.78 24.20
C ILE A 21 8.90 24.39 24.13
N GLY A 22 7.99 24.09 25.07
CA GLY A 22 7.25 22.82 25.08
C GLY A 22 6.45 22.62 23.79
N LEU A 23 5.78 23.66 23.29
CA LEU A 23 4.99 23.59 22.07
C LEU A 23 5.86 23.37 20.81
N VAL A 24 7.03 24.02 20.75
CA VAL A 24 8.00 23.80 19.66
C VAL A 24 8.53 22.36 19.66
N ILE A 25 8.86 21.81 20.83
CA ILE A 25 9.33 20.44 20.97
C ILE A 25 8.24 19.44 20.54
N LEU A 26 7.00 19.64 20.99
CA LEU A 26 5.88 18.79 20.58
C LEU A 26 5.64 18.82 19.06
N GLY A 27 5.71 20.00 18.45
CA GLY A 27 5.62 20.13 16.99
C GLY A 27 6.72 19.35 16.26
N PHE A 28 7.96 19.47 16.72
CA PHE A 28 9.10 18.73 16.13
C PHE A 28 8.96 17.21 16.28
N LEU A 29 8.53 16.73 17.46
CA LEU A 29 8.28 15.30 17.69
C LEU A 29 7.15 14.78 16.80
N GLY A 30 6.07 15.55 16.63
CA GLY A 30 4.95 15.18 15.76
C GLY A 30 5.39 14.92 14.33
N VAL A 31 6.18 15.83 13.74
CA VAL A 31 6.72 15.66 12.37
C VAL A 31 7.64 14.45 12.27
N LYS A 32 8.51 14.23 13.27
CA LYS A 32 9.41 13.08 13.29
C LYS A 32 8.66 11.75 13.37
N LEU A 33 7.65 11.66 14.24
CA LEU A 33 6.83 10.46 14.39
C LEU A 33 6.10 10.14 13.07
N TYR A 34 5.49 11.15 12.46
CA TYR A 34 4.80 10.99 11.18
C TYR A 34 5.74 10.50 10.07
N SER A 35 6.94 11.08 9.96
CA SER A 35 7.94 10.63 8.97
C SER A 35 8.39 9.17 9.19
N MET A 36 8.40 8.70 10.44
CA MET A 36 8.78 7.33 10.78
C MET A 36 7.74 6.33 10.25
N PHE A 37 6.44 6.59 10.48
CA PHE A 37 5.37 5.73 9.98
C PHE A 37 5.35 5.66 8.45
N VAL A 38 5.43 6.81 7.76
CA VAL A 38 5.44 6.86 6.28
C VAL A 38 6.63 6.07 5.72
N SER A 39 7.80 6.14 6.36
CA SER A 39 8.99 5.38 5.93
C SER A 39 8.86 3.87 6.15
N GLN A 40 8.05 3.45 7.11
CA GLN A 40 7.88 2.03 7.45
C GLN A 40 6.97 1.33 6.43
N ASP A 41 5.88 1.98 6.02
CA ASP A 41 4.98 1.45 4.98
C ASP A 41 5.73 1.19 3.67
N LEU A 42 6.56 2.15 3.25
CA LEU A 42 7.35 2.03 2.03
C LEU A 42 8.38 0.89 2.12
N LYS A 43 9.00 0.68 3.29
CA LYS A 43 9.91 -0.45 3.52
C LYS A 43 9.17 -1.79 3.48
N ASN A 44 7.97 -1.85 4.05
CA ASN A 44 7.14 -3.06 4.00
C ASN A 44 6.71 -3.37 2.55
N ALA A 45 6.31 -2.33 1.81
CA ALA A 45 5.98 -2.43 0.39
C ALA A 45 7.18 -2.92 -0.45
N GLN A 46 8.37 -2.39 -0.18
CA GLN A 46 9.61 -2.83 -0.82
C GLN A 46 9.89 -4.31 -0.52
N ALA A 47 9.87 -4.71 0.76
CA ALA A 47 10.11 -6.08 1.17
C ALA A 47 9.10 -7.06 0.54
N PHE A 48 7.83 -6.64 0.44
CA PHE A 48 6.79 -7.43 -0.22
C PHE A 48 7.10 -7.68 -1.71
N VAL A 49 7.39 -6.61 -2.47
CA VAL A 49 7.70 -6.73 -3.91
C VAL A 49 8.98 -7.53 -4.13
N GLU A 50 9.98 -7.36 -3.27
CA GLU A 50 11.22 -8.11 -3.34
C GLU A 50 11.02 -9.60 -3.07
N ASP A 51 10.26 -9.97 -2.03
CA ASP A 51 9.94 -11.37 -1.71
C ASP A 51 9.11 -12.01 -2.83
N LEU A 52 8.09 -11.30 -3.34
CA LEU A 52 7.28 -11.77 -4.47
C LEU A 52 8.14 -11.95 -5.74
N SER A 53 9.02 -11.00 -6.04
CA SER A 53 9.92 -11.10 -7.20
C SER A 53 10.91 -12.25 -7.06
N ALA A 54 11.47 -12.47 -5.87
CA ALA A 54 12.35 -13.61 -5.61
C ALA A 54 11.61 -14.95 -5.80
N LYS A 55 10.34 -15.05 -5.36
CA LYS A 55 9.50 -16.23 -5.57
C LYS A 55 9.22 -16.47 -7.05
N ILE A 56 8.95 -15.43 -7.83
CA ILE A 56 8.77 -15.50 -9.30
C ILE A 56 10.07 -15.93 -10.00
N GLU A 57 11.22 -15.40 -9.58
CA GLU A 57 12.53 -15.73 -10.14
C GLU A 57 12.88 -17.21 -9.91
N ASN A 58 12.52 -17.75 -8.75
CA ASN A 58 12.76 -19.15 -8.38
C ASN A 58 11.87 -20.16 -9.10
N LEU A 59 10.74 -19.75 -9.71
CA LEU A 59 9.91 -20.62 -10.53
C LEU A 59 10.58 -20.94 -11.86
N LYS A 60 10.45 -22.19 -12.32
CA LYS A 60 10.86 -22.59 -13.67
C LYS A 60 9.78 -22.20 -14.69
N ASP A 61 10.18 -22.10 -15.95
CA ASP A 61 9.23 -21.88 -17.04
C ASP A 61 8.25 -23.05 -17.16
N GLY A 62 6.96 -22.76 -17.15
CA GLY A 62 5.88 -23.75 -17.13
C GLY A 62 5.47 -24.21 -15.72
N GLU A 63 6.09 -23.68 -14.67
CA GLU A 63 5.75 -23.99 -13.29
C GLU A 63 4.73 -22.99 -12.72
N SER A 64 3.88 -23.49 -11.84
CA SER A 64 2.96 -22.68 -11.03
C SER A 64 3.05 -23.10 -9.58
N ASN A 65 3.05 -22.14 -8.66
CA ASN A 65 3.05 -22.41 -7.23
C ASN A 65 2.21 -21.36 -6.49
N THR A 66 1.64 -21.78 -5.37
CA THR A 66 0.86 -20.91 -4.49
C THR A 66 1.76 -20.41 -3.36
N PHE A 67 1.92 -19.09 -3.28
CA PHE A 67 2.71 -18.46 -2.22
C PHE A 67 1.81 -17.68 -1.28
N ALA A 68 1.94 -17.93 0.01
CA ALA A 68 1.40 -17.06 1.04
C ALA A 68 2.33 -15.84 1.21
N LEU A 69 1.79 -14.65 0.99
CA LEU A 69 2.50 -13.39 1.22
C LEU A 69 1.71 -12.52 2.21
N ARG A 70 2.45 -11.78 3.03
CA ARG A 70 1.85 -10.82 3.96
C ARG A 70 1.50 -9.54 3.21
N GLY A 71 0.23 -9.16 3.21
CA GLY A 71 -0.22 -7.90 2.61
C GLY A 71 0.30 -6.65 3.32
N VAL A 72 0.24 -5.51 2.62
CA VAL A 72 0.49 -4.19 3.20
C VAL A 72 -0.80 -3.37 3.11
N THR A 73 -1.27 -2.85 4.24
CA THR A 73 -2.57 -2.16 4.34
C THR A 73 -2.64 -0.89 3.51
N GLU A 74 -3.72 -0.70 2.75
CA GLU A 74 -3.90 0.41 1.79
C GLU A 74 -2.90 0.41 0.62
N TRP A 75 -2.35 -0.75 0.26
CA TRP A 75 -1.52 -0.88 -0.94
C TRP A 75 -2.17 -1.80 -1.98
N VAL A 76 -1.84 -1.52 -3.23
CA VAL A 76 -2.37 -2.24 -4.39
C VAL A 76 -1.21 -2.74 -5.22
N LEU A 77 -1.23 -4.03 -5.50
CA LEU A 77 -0.32 -4.66 -6.43
C LEU A 77 -0.80 -4.40 -7.85
N VAL A 78 0.07 -3.81 -8.67
CA VAL A 78 -0.22 -3.43 -10.05
C VAL A 78 0.86 -4.00 -10.96
N GLY A 79 0.44 -4.71 -12.01
CA GLY A 79 1.32 -5.13 -13.10
C GLY A 79 1.20 -4.19 -14.29
N TYR A 80 2.33 -3.75 -14.82
CA TYR A 80 2.42 -2.99 -16.07
C TYR A 80 3.17 -3.80 -17.12
N SER A 81 2.60 -3.95 -18.30
CA SER A 81 3.29 -4.47 -19.49
C SER A 81 4.27 -3.43 -20.04
N SER A 82 5.28 -3.92 -20.76
CA SER A 82 6.17 -3.11 -21.57
C SER A 82 5.48 -2.23 -22.63
N THR A 83 4.19 -2.47 -22.91
CA THR A 83 3.38 -1.69 -23.87
C THR A 83 2.42 -0.69 -23.22
N ASP A 84 2.30 -0.70 -21.89
CA ASP A 84 1.35 0.16 -21.19
C ASP A 84 1.79 1.63 -21.16
N LYS A 85 0.84 2.51 -21.52
CA LYS A 85 1.03 3.97 -21.50
C LYS A 85 0.87 4.58 -20.11
N SER A 86 0.21 3.88 -19.19
CA SER A 86 -0.01 4.31 -17.81
C SER A 86 1.13 3.92 -16.87
N ARG A 87 2.19 3.28 -17.38
CA ARG A 87 3.32 2.85 -16.56
C ARG A 87 4.05 4.05 -15.95
N PRO A 88 4.59 3.93 -14.73
CA PRO A 88 5.41 4.98 -14.14
C PRO A 88 6.77 5.10 -14.84
N ASP A 89 7.36 6.29 -14.87
CA ASP A 89 8.62 6.56 -15.59
C ASP A 89 9.78 5.68 -15.08
N LYS A 90 9.70 5.24 -13.82
CA LYS A 90 10.64 4.29 -13.20
C LYS A 90 10.69 2.93 -13.94
N CYS A 91 9.69 2.60 -14.76
CA CYS A 91 9.57 1.36 -15.53
C CYS A 91 9.78 1.54 -17.04
N PHE A 92 10.33 2.66 -17.52
CA PHE A 92 10.25 3.14 -18.92
C PHE A 92 10.42 2.10 -20.05
N LEU A 93 11.27 1.08 -19.90
CA LEU A 93 11.55 0.10 -20.97
C LEU A 93 11.08 -1.32 -20.70
N ASN A 94 10.77 -1.66 -19.46
CA ASN A 94 10.47 -3.03 -19.06
C ASN A 94 9.03 -3.14 -18.56
N SER A 95 8.53 -4.35 -18.50
CA SER A 95 7.37 -4.67 -17.69
C SER A 95 7.73 -4.47 -16.23
N CYS A 96 6.78 -4.11 -15.38
CA CYS A 96 7.08 -3.90 -13.98
C CYS A 96 5.96 -4.29 -13.03
N LEU A 97 6.40 -4.76 -11.87
CA LEU A 97 5.55 -5.08 -10.74
C LEU A 97 5.66 -3.94 -9.74
N CYS A 98 4.56 -3.23 -9.53
CA CYS A 98 4.49 -2.11 -8.62
C CYS A 98 3.57 -2.41 -7.45
N LEU A 99 3.94 -1.96 -6.27
CA LEU A 99 3.04 -1.81 -5.14
C LEU A 99 2.79 -0.32 -4.94
N CYS A 100 1.53 0.09 -4.97
CA CYS A 100 1.15 1.50 -4.99
C CYS A 100 0.16 1.79 -3.86
N LYS A 101 0.38 2.90 -3.14
CA LYS A 101 -0.52 3.31 -2.07
C LYS A 101 -1.88 3.74 -2.65
N TYR A 102 -2.96 3.19 -2.10
CA TYR A 102 -4.33 3.56 -2.43
C TYR A 102 -4.71 4.81 -1.64
N ASN A 103 -5.11 5.86 -2.35
CA ASN A 103 -5.64 7.07 -1.72
C ASN A 103 -7.17 7.04 -1.81
N SER A 104 -7.84 6.83 -0.68
CA SER A 104 -9.31 6.77 -0.59
C SER A 104 -10.01 8.13 -0.76
N GLY A 105 -9.26 9.23 -0.76
CA GLY A 105 -9.79 10.61 -0.74
C GLY A 105 -10.00 11.29 -2.10
N GLU A 106 -9.33 10.84 -3.16
CA GLU A 106 -9.41 11.42 -4.50
C GLU A 106 -9.64 10.27 -5.49
N SER A 107 -10.37 10.52 -6.59
CA SER A 107 -10.82 9.50 -7.56
C SER A 107 -9.86 8.32 -7.68
N PRO A 108 -10.34 7.06 -7.60
CA PRO A 108 -9.51 5.86 -7.41
C PRO A 108 -8.38 5.82 -8.43
N SER A 109 -7.23 6.33 -8.01
CA SER A 109 -6.05 6.50 -8.83
C SER A 109 -4.87 6.01 -8.01
N PHE A 110 -4.17 5.03 -8.55
CA PHE A 110 -3.00 4.45 -7.92
C PHE A 110 -1.79 5.27 -8.36
N ASN A 111 -1.33 6.18 -7.49
CA ASN A 111 -0.15 6.98 -7.79
C ASN A 111 1.12 6.14 -7.51
N CYS A 112 1.44 5.26 -8.45
CA CYS A 112 2.67 4.47 -8.43
C CYS A 112 3.93 5.31 -8.72
N GLN A 113 3.77 6.50 -9.29
CA GLN A 113 4.87 7.39 -9.67
C GLN A 113 5.52 7.99 -8.40
N ASP A 114 4.72 8.60 -7.54
CA ASP A 114 5.22 9.36 -6.39
C ASP A 114 5.32 8.48 -5.14
N ASN A 115 4.30 7.66 -4.87
CA ASN A 115 4.14 6.93 -3.60
C ASN A 115 4.05 5.41 -3.80
N GLY A 116 4.75 4.89 -4.82
CA GLY A 116 4.85 3.47 -5.12
C GLY A 116 6.28 2.95 -5.12
N TYR A 117 6.42 1.65 -4.89
CA TYR A 117 7.64 0.90 -5.14
C TYR A 117 7.45 -0.03 -6.34
N CYS A 118 8.33 0.07 -7.33
CA CYS A 118 8.25 -0.70 -8.56
C CYS A 118 9.54 -1.45 -8.81
N ARG A 119 9.43 -2.71 -9.23
CA ARG A 119 10.54 -3.54 -9.68
C ARG A 119 10.33 -3.93 -11.14
N ALA A 120 11.34 -3.69 -11.96
CA ALA A 120 11.34 -4.11 -13.35
C ALA A 120 11.42 -5.65 -13.42
N VAL A 121 10.73 -6.21 -14.40
CA VAL A 121 10.69 -7.64 -14.70
C VAL A 121 10.91 -7.81 -16.20
N ASP A 122 11.59 -8.88 -16.58
CA ASP A 122 11.99 -9.18 -17.96
C ASP A 122 10.87 -9.76 -18.84
N ARG A 123 9.67 -9.96 -18.27
CA ARG A 123 8.52 -10.60 -18.91
C ARG A 123 7.25 -9.80 -18.64
N ASP A 124 6.26 -9.95 -19.52
CA ASP A 124 4.95 -9.33 -19.31
C ASP A 124 4.26 -9.92 -18.08
N ILE A 125 3.60 -9.05 -17.29
CA ILE A 125 2.94 -9.43 -16.04
C ILE A 125 1.45 -9.22 -16.20
N VAL A 126 0.69 -10.25 -15.86
CA VAL A 126 -0.76 -10.20 -15.76
C VAL A 126 -1.15 -10.46 -14.31
N VAL A 127 -1.65 -9.44 -13.63
CA VAL A 127 -2.20 -9.57 -12.28
C VAL A 127 -3.72 -9.70 -12.39
N SER A 128 -4.28 -10.77 -11.83
CA SER A 128 -5.71 -11.03 -11.84
C SER A 128 -6.18 -11.31 -10.42
N SER A 129 -7.41 -10.91 -10.12
CA SER A 129 -8.08 -11.25 -8.87
C SER A 129 -9.21 -12.23 -9.17
N GLU A 130 -9.24 -13.37 -8.49
CA GLU A 130 -10.37 -14.29 -8.57
C GLU A 130 -11.15 -14.22 -7.25
N ILE A 131 -12.41 -13.78 -7.34
CA ILE A 131 -13.32 -13.78 -6.19
C ILE A 131 -14.00 -15.15 -6.17
N VAL A 132 -13.55 -16.04 -5.30
CA VAL A 132 -14.19 -17.34 -5.09
C VAL A 132 -15.42 -17.14 -4.20
N SER A 133 -16.55 -16.75 -4.82
CA SER A 133 -17.84 -16.69 -4.14
C SER A 133 -18.40 -18.11 -4.02
N SER A 134 -18.39 -18.66 -2.80
CA SER A 134 -18.88 -20.03 -2.51
C SER A 134 -20.41 -20.11 -2.28
N GLY A 135 -21.17 -19.05 -2.57
CA GLY A 135 -22.60 -18.99 -2.29
C GLY A 135 -23.35 -18.13 -3.30
N THR A 136 -24.50 -18.64 -3.73
CA THR A 136 -25.51 -18.07 -4.63
C THR A 136 -25.37 -16.58 -4.93
N ALA A 137 -25.25 -16.28 -6.22
CA ALA A 137 -25.24 -14.96 -6.84
C ALA A 137 -26.28 -14.01 -6.22
N SER A 138 -25.85 -13.32 -5.18
CA SER A 138 -26.41 -12.04 -4.78
C SER A 138 -25.43 -11.02 -5.34
N THR A 139 -25.93 -10.13 -6.19
CA THR A 139 -25.20 -8.93 -6.60
C THR A 139 -24.81 -8.19 -5.34
N ILE A 140 -23.57 -8.39 -4.89
CA ILE A 140 -23.03 -7.76 -3.68
C ILE A 140 -22.89 -6.27 -4.03
N TYR A 141 -23.88 -5.49 -3.62
CA TYR A 141 -23.81 -4.04 -3.51
C TYR A 141 -23.52 -3.70 -2.03
N ASP A 142 -22.41 -4.22 -1.51
CA ASP A 142 -21.63 -3.63 -0.40
C ASP A 142 -20.21 -4.23 -0.46
N VAL A 143 -19.56 -3.99 -1.60
CA VAL A 143 -18.17 -4.35 -1.92
C VAL A 143 -17.39 -3.05 -1.85
N ARG A 144 -17.01 -2.59 -0.64
CA ARG A 144 -16.41 -1.26 -0.49
C ARG A 144 -14.98 -1.15 -1.05
N ASP A 145 -14.24 -2.25 -1.21
CA ASP A 145 -12.81 -2.19 -1.58
C ASP A 145 -12.35 -3.29 -2.56
N TYR A 146 -13.09 -3.52 -3.65
CA TYR A 146 -12.53 -4.19 -4.83
C TYR A 146 -12.60 -3.22 -6.01
N ILE A 147 -11.51 -2.52 -6.28
CA ILE A 147 -11.38 -1.73 -7.50
C ILE A 147 -10.99 -2.68 -8.62
N VAL A 148 -11.92 -2.86 -9.56
CA VAL A 148 -11.61 -3.40 -10.87
C VAL A 148 -10.76 -2.35 -11.58
N CYS A 149 -9.46 -2.56 -11.67
CA CYS A 149 -8.62 -1.69 -12.49
C CYS A 149 -9.06 -1.76 -13.95
N GLY A 150 -9.00 -0.61 -14.62
CA GLY A 150 -9.48 -0.46 -16.00
C GLY A 150 -8.79 -1.41 -16.98
N VAL A 151 -9.29 -1.41 -18.22
CA VAL A 151 -9.00 -2.38 -19.31
C VAL A 151 -7.51 -2.59 -19.63
N SER A 152 -6.62 -1.71 -19.18
CA SER A 152 -5.18 -1.76 -19.47
C SER A 152 -4.30 -2.01 -18.24
N VAL A 153 -4.87 -2.09 -17.04
CA VAL A 153 -4.07 -2.21 -15.81
C VAL A 153 -4.60 -3.37 -14.98
N SER A 154 -3.73 -4.35 -14.75
CA SER A 154 -4.00 -5.51 -13.91
C SER A 154 -3.65 -5.17 -12.46
N CYS A 155 -4.62 -5.21 -11.53
CA CYS A 155 -4.35 -4.85 -10.14
C CYS A 155 -5.10 -5.70 -9.09
N TYR A 156 -4.61 -5.64 -7.85
CA TYR A 156 -5.19 -6.30 -6.68
C TYR A 156 -4.98 -5.46 -5.41
N ILE A 157 -6.04 -5.23 -4.63
CA ILE A 157 -5.98 -4.49 -3.37
C ILE A 157 -5.59 -5.44 -2.24
N MET A 158 -4.59 -5.06 -1.46
CA MET A 158 -4.20 -5.77 -0.25
C MET A 158 -4.97 -5.19 0.95
N HIS A 159 -5.76 -6.02 1.62
CA HIS A 159 -6.56 -5.60 2.78
C HIS A 159 -6.06 -6.24 4.08
N GLU A 160 -6.01 -5.40 5.11
CA GLU A 160 -5.69 -5.60 6.54
C GLU A 160 -4.41 -6.36 6.95
N ASP A 161 -3.76 -5.77 7.96
CA ASP A 161 -2.57 -6.27 8.62
C ASP A 161 -2.88 -7.57 9.38
N SER A 162 -2.62 -8.72 8.75
CA SER A 162 -2.24 -10.03 9.34
C SER A 162 -2.65 -11.22 8.47
N LEU A 163 -3.41 -11.00 7.39
CA LEU A 163 -3.83 -12.09 6.52
C LEU A 163 -2.70 -12.46 5.55
N LEU A 164 -2.30 -13.72 5.61
CA LEU A 164 -1.51 -14.36 4.57
C LEU A 164 -2.42 -14.53 3.36
N ILE A 165 -2.17 -13.76 2.32
CA ILE A 165 -2.94 -13.83 1.08
C ILE A 165 -2.26 -14.86 0.18
N PRO A 166 -2.98 -15.92 -0.26
CA PRO A 166 -2.44 -16.87 -1.23
C PRO A 166 -2.42 -16.22 -2.62
N PHE A 167 -1.22 -16.23 -3.21
CA PHE A 167 -0.99 -15.83 -4.59
C PHE A 167 -0.63 -17.06 -5.41
N ASP A 168 -1.49 -17.40 -6.36
CA ASP A 168 -1.22 -18.41 -7.38
C ASP A 168 -0.40 -17.76 -8.49
N VAL A 169 0.91 -18.01 -8.45
CA VAL A 169 1.87 -17.46 -9.41
C VAL A 169 2.18 -18.54 -10.44
N SER A 170 1.95 -18.23 -11.70
CA SER A 170 2.31 -19.08 -12.83
C SER A 170 3.29 -18.35 -13.75
N LYS A 171 4.44 -19.00 -14.02
CA LYS A 171 5.47 -18.45 -14.89
C LYS A 171 5.46 -19.20 -16.21
N GLN A 172 5.07 -18.51 -17.27
CA GLN A 172 5.18 -19.01 -18.63
C GLN A 172 6.39 -18.39 -19.33
N LYS A 173 6.71 -18.90 -20.52
CA LYS A 173 7.89 -18.48 -21.28
C LYS A 173 7.84 -16.99 -21.67
N SER A 174 6.64 -16.46 -21.93
CA SER A 174 6.39 -15.08 -22.36
C SER A 174 5.88 -14.16 -21.24
N ASP A 175 5.23 -14.73 -20.24
CA ASP A 175 4.36 -14.01 -19.33
C ASP A 175 4.37 -14.59 -17.92
N ILE A 176 4.06 -13.74 -16.94
CA ILE A 176 3.90 -14.10 -15.53
C ILE A 176 2.47 -13.77 -15.13
N SER A 177 1.69 -14.79 -14.77
CA SER A 177 0.34 -14.63 -14.25
C SER A 177 0.37 -14.67 -12.73
N ILE A 178 -0.10 -13.61 -12.08
CA ILE A 178 -0.26 -13.53 -10.63
C ILE A 178 -1.75 -13.50 -10.34
N LYS A 179 -2.28 -14.56 -9.76
CA LYS A 179 -3.68 -14.63 -9.34
C LYS A 179 -3.76 -14.51 -7.82
N ALA A 180 -4.47 -13.51 -7.33
CA ALA A 180 -4.76 -13.39 -5.91
C ALA A 180 -6.11 -14.04 -5.61
N THR A 181 -6.11 -15.00 -4.69
CA THR A 181 -7.32 -15.71 -4.25
C THR A 181 -7.75 -15.13 -2.91
N ALA A 182 -8.82 -14.32 -2.91
CA ALA A 182 -9.39 -13.81 -1.68
C ALA A 182 -10.23 -14.90 -1.01
N LEU A 183 -9.78 -15.41 0.14
CA LEU A 183 -10.59 -16.28 0.99
C LEU A 183 -11.57 -15.40 1.76
N TYR A 184 -12.82 -15.37 1.31
CA TYR A 184 -13.89 -14.72 2.05
C TYR A 184 -14.35 -15.65 3.19
N GLU A 185 -13.89 -15.38 4.42
CA GLU A 185 -14.56 -15.94 5.59
C GLU A 185 -15.79 -15.05 5.90
N PRO A 186 -17.02 -15.57 5.77
CA PRO A 186 -18.20 -14.81 6.13
C PRO A 186 -18.09 -14.46 7.61
N SER A 187 -18.01 -13.16 7.91
CA SER A 187 -18.17 -12.64 9.28
C SER A 187 -19.56 -13.04 9.77
N ILE A 188 -19.64 -14.13 10.53
CA ILE A 188 -20.85 -14.52 11.23
C ILE A 188 -21.04 -13.49 12.35
N ARG A 189 -21.74 -12.39 12.07
CA ARG A 189 -22.18 -11.49 13.14
C ARG A 189 -23.07 -12.29 14.09
N PRO A 190 -22.78 -12.31 15.40
CA PRO A 190 -23.70 -12.88 16.37
C PRO A 190 -25.02 -12.10 16.30
N GLN A 191 -26.11 -12.78 15.95
CA GLN A 191 -27.45 -12.21 16.11
C GLN A 191 -27.74 -12.16 17.61
N GLY A 192 -27.80 -10.95 18.16
CA GLY A 192 -28.23 -10.65 19.52
C GLY A 192 -29.56 -9.92 19.51
#